data_AF-A0A3N5RM22-F1
#
_entry.id   AF-A0A3N5RM22-F1
#
_cell.length_a   1.000
_cell.length_b   1.000
_cell.length_c   1.000
_cell.angle_alpha   90.00
_cell.angle_beta   90.00
_cell.angle_gamma   90.00
#
_symmetry.space_group_name_H-M   'P 1'
#
loop_
_entity.id
_entity.type
_entity.pdbx_description
1 polymer ?
#
loop_
_entity_poly.entity_id
_entity_poly.type
_entity_poly.pdbx_seq_one_letter_code
_entity_poly.pdbx_strand_id
1 'polypeptide(L)'
;MQILLLLCLWFQPPTIDFPEGMRPPKQEIEEAPQPPEVDEFSTDELYLIQSDSGLHVIPSPPGVVQVTAVKSGSVIFSKFAGGRGLEERQVTRANGYVLRGLAAGSVELIILPAGSQDLSDMRRRVLTVRAVQQVDPITPKPDIPADDVTVAFRAYERAWRAAQGDLADRLERGEITSEAMAAEWFGAANLQARKDSFLPLLRAESIGFGGDGWTAQKQAAWIRRYANAGK
;
A
#
# COMPACT_ATOMS: atom_id res chain seq x y z
N MET A 1 -19.72 15.09 102.30
CA MET A 1 -20.34 14.16 101.32
C MET A 1 -20.00 14.65 99.92
N GLN A 2 -19.73 13.72 99.00
CA GLN A 2 -19.34 13.93 97.58
C GLN A 2 -17.94 14.55 97.40
N ILE A 3 -16.77 13.89 97.41
CA ILE A 3 -16.36 12.53 97.00
C ILE A 3 -17.35 11.85 96.07
N LEU A 4 -17.50 12.32 94.83
CA LEU A 4 -17.74 11.46 93.63
C LEU A 4 -17.97 12.23 92.31
N LEU A 5 -17.35 13.39 92.07
CA LEU A 5 -17.41 14.01 90.72
C LEU A 5 -16.06 14.60 90.29
N LEU A 6 -14.98 13.95 90.73
CA LEU A 6 -13.59 14.26 90.39
C LEU A 6 -13.01 13.27 89.36
N LEU A 7 -13.85 12.58 88.58
CA LEU A 7 -13.45 11.40 87.79
C LEU A 7 -14.05 11.35 86.36
N CYS A 8 -14.32 12.51 85.74
CA CYS A 8 -14.71 12.57 84.32
C CYS A 8 -13.91 13.59 83.48
N LEU A 9 -12.77 14.08 83.97
CA LEU A 9 -11.89 15.03 83.25
C LEU A 9 -10.70 14.34 82.55
N TRP A 10 -10.79 13.04 82.26
CA TRP A 10 -9.64 12.21 81.87
C TRP A 10 -9.82 11.41 80.59
N PHE A 11 -10.60 11.88 79.63
CA PHE A 11 -10.54 11.32 78.28
C PHE A 11 -10.79 12.40 77.23
N GLN A 12 -9.74 13.15 76.91
CA GLN A 12 -9.57 13.62 75.54
C GLN A 12 -8.37 12.88 74.94
N PRO A 13 -8.55 12.13 73.84
CA PRO A 13 -7.42 11.51 73.15
C PRO A 13 -6.46 12.60 72.68
N PRO A 14 -5.15 12.29 72.59
CA PRO A 14 -4.17 13.26 72.14
C PRO A 14 -4.57 13.77 70.75
N THR A 15 -4.64 15.08 70.59
CA THR A 15 -4.75 15.70 69.26
C THR A 15 -3.38 15.53 68.60
N ILE A 16 -3.28 14.57 67.68
CA ILE A 16 -2.09 14.42 66.83
C ILE A 16 -2.27 15.41 65.69
N ASP A 17 -1.61 16.57 65.80
CA ASP A 17 -1.39 17.46 64.67
C ASP A 17 -0.26 16.88 63.81
N PHE A 18 -0.61 16.34 62.65
CA PHE A 18 0.36 16.09 61.61
C PHE A 18 0.60 17.42 60.90
N PRO A 19 1.86 17.90 60.74
CA PRO A 19 2.09 19.01 59.82
C PRO A 19 1.53 18.56 58.48
N GLU A 20 0.62 19.36 57.89
CA GLU A 20 0.21 19.17 56.50
C GLU A 20 1.47 19.31 55.65
N GLY A 21 2.16 18.19 55.44
CA GLY A 21 3.20 18.09 54.44
C GLY A 21 2.51 18.45 53.15
N MET A 22 2.93 19.58 52.55
CA MET A 22 2.52 20.01 51.22
C MET A 22 2.39 18.76 50.34
N ARG A 23 1.15 18.35 50.04
CA ARG A 23 0.96 17.36 48.98
C ARG A 23 1.56 18.01 47.74
N PRO A 24 2.55 17.39 47.07
CA PRO A 24 2.95 17.89 45.77
C PRO A 24 1.67 17.99 44.93
N PRO A 25 1.50 19.06 44.13
CA PRO A 25 0.33 19.20 43.28
C PRO A 25 0.17 17.88 42.52
N LYS A 26 -1.04 17.32 42.56
CA LYS A 26 -1.39 16.13 41.80
C LYS A 26 -1.00 16.45 40.37
N GLN A 27 0.11 15.88 39.88
CA GLN A 27 0.47 15.98 38.49
C GLN A 27 -0.68 15.33 37.75
N GLU A 28 -1.47 16.16 37.09
CA GLU A 28 -2.40 15.73 36.08
C GLU A 28 -1.51 15.12 35.00
N ILE A 29 -1.37 13.79 35.05
CA ILE A 29 -0.71 13.04 34.00
C ILE A 29 -1.60 13.31 32.79
N GLU A 30 -1.12 14.16 31.89
CA GLU A 30 -1.71 14.35 30.58
C GLU A 30 -1.87 12.96 29.97
N GLU A 31 -3.12 12.48 29.87
CA GLU A 31 -3.40 11.16 29.31
C GLU A 31 -2.76 11.13 27.93
N ALA A 32 -1.77 10.25 27.77
CA ALA A 32 -1.10 10.07 26.49
C ALA A 32 -2.16 9.88 25.40
N PRO A 33 -2.01 10.52 24.23
CA PRO A 33 -3.01 10.46 23.18
C PRO A 33 -3.37 9.00 22.91
N GLN A 34 -4.64 8.65 23.16
CA GLN A 34 -5.12 7.30 22.89
C GLN A 34 -4.85 7.00 21.41
N PRO A 35 -4.23 5.85 21.08
CA PRO A 35 -4.04 5.47 19.69
C PRO A 35 -5.38 5.53 18.96
N PRO A 36 -5.41 6.02 17.71
CA PRO A 36 -6.64 6.03 16.93
C PRO A 36 -7.25 4.64 16.93
N GLU A 37 -8.53 4.56 17.29
CA GLU A 37 -9.24 3.29 17.32
C GLU A 37 -9.38 2.76 15.89
N VAL A 38 -8.55 1.80 15.53
CA VAL A 38 -8.68 1.10 14.25
C VAL A 38 -9.80 0.07 14.42
N ASP A 39 -10.88 0.20 13.67
CA ASP A 39 -12.03 -0.69 13.68
C ASP A 39 -12.16 -1.51 12.38
N GLU A 40 -11.24 -1.29 11.43
CA GLU A 40 -11.27 -1.94 10.12
C GLU A 40 -9.87 -2.35 9.65
N PHE A 41 -9.76 -3.52 9.03
CA PHE A 41 -8.53 -4.02 8.42
C PHE A 41 -8.83 -5.03 7.29
N SER A 42 -7.89 -5.29 6.39
CA SER A 42 -8.05 -6.27 5.30
C SER A 42 -7.55 -7.67 5.67
N THR A 43 -7.94 -8.68 4.89
CA THR A 43 -7.47 -10.08 5.07
C THR A 43 -5.96 -10.27 4.88
N ASP A 44 -5.26 -9.31 4.25
CA ASP A 44 -3.79 -9.27 4.16
C ASP A 44 -3.10 -8.40 5.23
N GLU A 45 -3.87 -7.85 6.17
CA GLU A 45 -3.40 -7.10 7.33
C GLU A 45 -3.54 -7.89 8.63
N LEU A 46 -2.74 -7.54 9.63
CA LEU A 46 -2.82 -8.04 10.99
C LEU A 46 -3.32 -6.97 11.95
N TYR A 47 -4.19 -7.36 12.87
CA TYR A 47 -4.63 -6.50 13.96
C TYR A 47 -3.98 -6.97 15.26
N LEU A 48 -3.24 -6.08 15.94
CA LEU A 48 -2.47 -6.42 17.14
C LEU A 48 -3.12 -5.82 18.39
N ILE A 49 -3.54 -6.68 19.32
CA ILE A 49 -3.98 -6.31 20.66
C ILE A 49 -2.83 -6.58 21.63
N GLN A 50 -2.57 -5.63 22.54
CA GLN A 50 -1.55 -5.77 23.57
C GLN A 50 -2.14 -5.44 24.95
N SER A 51 -1.77 -6.22 25.96
CA SER A 51 -2.30 -6.10 27.32
C SER A 51 -1.27 -6.47 28.37
N ASP A 52 -1.31 -5.80 29.52
CA ASP A 52 -0.50 -6.15 30.68
C ASP A 52 -1.07 -7.37 31.43
N SER A 53 -2.38 -7.64 31.29
CA SER A 53 -3.04 -8.84 31.79
C SER A 53 -3.30 -9.84 30.66
N GLY A 54 -3.37 -11.13 31.01
CA GLY A 54 -3.84 -12.16 30.08
C GLY A 54 -5.31 -11.91 29.73
N LEU A 55 -5.69 -12.16 28.48
CA LEU A 55 -7.02 -12.01 27.94
C LEU A 55 -7.49 -13.31 27.25
N HIS A 56 -8.78 -13.59 27.37
CA HIS A 56 -9.52 -14.41 26.44
C HIS A 56 -10.14 -13.50 25.38
N VAL A 57 -9.73 -13.67 24.12
CA VAL A 57 -10.26 -12.92 22.98
C VAL A 57 -11.06 -13.87 22.12
N ILE A 58 -12.38 -13.70 22.11
CA ILE A 58 -13.34 -14.61 21.50
C ILE A 58 -14.01 -13.91 20.32
N PRO A 59 -13.75 -14.34 19.07
CA PRO A 59 -14.43 -13.78 17.90
C PRO A 59 -15.82 -14.39 17.69
N SER A 60 -16.79 -13.54 17.36
CA SER A 60 -18.18 -13.91 17.04
C SER A 60 -18.68 -13.15 15.81
N PRO A 61 -19.12 -13.81 14.72
CA PRO A 61 -19.15 -15.26 14.54
C PRO A 61 -17.74 -15.86 14.35
N PRO A 62 -17.56 -17.16 14.62
CA PRO A 62 -16.31 -17.84 14.30
C PRO A 62 -16.11 -17.88 12.77
N GLY A 63 -14.85 -17.92 12.34
CA GLY A 63 -14.48 -18.04 10.92
C GLY A 63 -14.24 -16.73 10.18
N VAL A 64 -14.51 -15.57 10.80
CA VAL A 64 -14.16 -14.25 10.23
C VAL A 64 -12.71 -13.88 10.56
N VAL A 65 -12.27 -14.13 11.79
CA VAL A 65 -10.88 -13.88 12.23
C VAL A 65 -10.33 -15.07 13.00
N GLN A 66 -9.02 -15.27 12.88
CA GLN A 66 -8.24 -16.16 13.72
C GLN A 66 -7.46 -15.34 14.74
N VAL A 67 -7.52 -15.74 16.02
CA VAL A 67 -6.75 -15.13 17.10
C VAL A 67 -5.57 -16.02 17.45
N THR A 68 -4.36 -15.45 17.48
CA THR A 68 -3.13 -16.14 17.89
C THR A 68 -2.47 -15.37 19.02
N ALA A 69 -2.22 -16.04 20.15
CA ALA A 69 -1.47 -15.45 21.26
C ALA A 69 0.02 -15.35 20.91
N VAL A 70 0.65 -14.24 21.30
CA VAL A 70 2.05 -13.92 21.04
C VAL A 70 2.71 -13.43 22.33
N LYS A 71 3.95 -13.86 22.56
CA LYS A 71 4.71 -13.50 23.78
C LYS A 71 5.28 -12.10 23.68
N SER A 72 5.43 -11.43 24.82
CA SER A 72 6.20 -10.21 24.95
C SER A 72 7.61 -10.34 24.35
N GLY A 73 8.10 -9.28 23.73
CA GLY A 73 9.38 -9.24 23.02
C GLY A 73 9.36 -9.81 21.60
N SER A 74 8.28 -10.47 21.19
CA SER A 74 8.16 -10.97 19.81
C SER A 74 8.09 -9.83 18.81
N VAL A 75 8.79 -10.01 17.70
CA VAL A 75 8.80 -9.09 16.56
C VAL A 75 7.94 -9.68 15.45
N ILE A 76 6.99 -8.91 14.93
CA ILE A 76 6.08 -9.33 13.87
C ILE A 76 6.27 -8.41 12.67
N PHE A 77 6.62 -9.01 11.53
CA PHE A 77 6.77 -8.32 10.25
C PHE A 77 5.56 -8.59 9.38
N SER A 78 4.73 -7.58 9.14
CA SER A 78 3.51 -7.71 8.34
C SER A 78 2.93 -6.35 7.94
N LYS A 79 1.84 -6.36 7.18
CA LYS A 79 0.98 -5.18 7.10
C LYS A 79 0.08 -5.17 8.33
N PHE A 80 -0.05 -4.05 9.01
CA PHE A 80 -0.92 -3.95 10.17
C PHE A 80 -2.10 -3.03 9.89
N ALA A 81 -3.20 -3.30 10.59
CA ALA A 81 -4.35 -2.43 10.65
C ALA A 81 -3.92 -0.99 11.05
N GLY A 82 -4.32 0.00 10.24
CA GLY A 82 -3.94 1.41 10.39
C GLY A 82 -2.48 1.74 10.06
N GLY A 83 -1.70 0.78 9.57
CA GLY A 83 -0.32 0.97 9.11
C GLY A 83 -0.26 1.56 7.69
N ARG A 84 0.94 1.98 7.26
CA ARG A 84 1.15 2.54 5.90
C ARG A 84 1.64 1.51 4.87
N GLY A 85 1.72 0.24 5.26
CA GLY A 85 2.23 -0.84 4.44
C GLY A 85 2.89 -1.90 5.30
N LEU A 86 3.93 -2.53 4.74
CA LEU A 86 4.73 -3.52 5.42
C LEU A 86 5.57 -2.86 6.51
N GLU A 87 5.40 -3.29 7.75
CA GLU A 87 6.11 -2.72 8.90
C GLU A 87 6.44 -3.79 9.94
N GLU A 88 7.36 -3.44 10.83
CA GLU A 88 7.75 -4.27 11.96
C GLU A 88 7.10 -3.71 13.23
N ARG A 89 6.33 -4.52 13.95
CA ARG A 89 5.82 -4.17 15.28
C ARG A 89 6.32 -5.18 16.31
N GLN A 90 6.90 -4.64 17.39
CA GLN A 90 7.27 -5.44 18.55
C GLN A 90 6.11 -5.49 19.56
N VAL A 91 5.89 -6.66 20.15
CA VAL A 91 4.99 -6.81 21.30
C VAL A 91 5.71 -6.30 22.55
N THR A 92 5.32 -5.14 23.05
CA THR A 92 5.95 -4.45 24.17
C THR A 92 5.26 -4.72 25.50
N ARG A 93 3.96 -5.05 25.49
CA ARG A 93 3.22 -5.43 26.71
C ARG A 93 3.48 -6.89 27.08
N ALA A 94 3.05 -7.29 28.27
CA ALA A 94 3.24 -8.67 28.77
C ALA A 94 2.57 -9.72 27.88
N ASN A 95 1.42 -9.41 27.29
CA ASN A 95 0.62 -10.31 26.46
C ASN A 95 0.26 -9.64 25.13
N GLY A 96 0.44 -10.37 24.02
CA GLY A 96 0.02 -9.96 22.68
C GLY A 96 -0.99 -10.92 22.07
N TYR A 97 -1.92 -10.41 21.26
CA TYR A 97 -2.88 -11.19 20.50
C TYR A 97 -2.94 -10.65 19.08
N VAL A 98 -2.60 -11.50 18.12
CA VAL A 98 -2.64 -11.18 16.69
C VAL A 98 -3.93 -11.73 16.11
N LEU A 99 -4.68 -10.85 15.46
CA LEU A 99 -5.88 -11.19 14.71
C LEU A 99 -5.54 -11.20 13.22
N ARG A 100 -5.87 -12.31 12.56
CA ARG A 100 -5.77 -12.48 11.11
C ARG A 100 -7.16 -12.62 10.53
N GLY A 101 -7.48 -11.83 9.51
CA GLY A 101 -8.73 -11.97 8.75
C GLY A 101 -8.73 -13.26 7.93
N LEU A 102 -9.75 -14.09 8.11
CA LEU A 102 -9.97 -15.33 7.34
C LEU A 102 -11.00 -15.12 6.22
N ALA A 103 -12.00 -14.28 6.48
CA ALA A 103 -13.05 -13.93 5.53
C ALA A 103 -13.45 -12.47 5.72
N ALA A 104 -13.94 -11.85 4.65
CA ALA A 104 -14.50 -10.52 4.73
C ALA A 104 -15.84 -10.55 5.50
N GLY A 105 -16.08 -9.56 6.34
CA GLY A 105 -17.27 -9.48 7.17
C GLY A 105 -17.06 -8.70 8.46
N SER A 106 -18.14 -8.52 9.22
CA SER A 106 -18.09 -7.92 10.55
C SER A 106 -17.91 -9.01 11.62
N VAL A 107 -17.08 -8.74 12.61
CA VAL A 107 -16.85 -9.62 13.77
C VAL A 107 -16.92 -8.82 15.06
N GLU A 108 -17.65 -9.33 16.04
CA GLU A 108 -17.60 -8.85 17.41
C GLU A 108 -16.52 -9.63 18.17
N LEU A 109 -15.58 -8.91 18.77
CA LEU A 109 -14.62 -9.44 19.72
C LEU A 109 -15.17 -9.29 21.13
N ILE A 110 -15.33 -10.41 21.82
CA ILE A 110 -15.62 -10.45 23.25
C ILE A 110 -14.29 -10.66 23.96
N ILE A 111 -13.89 -9.69 24.77
CA ILE A 111 -12.60 -9.65 25.45
C ILE A 111 -12.82 -9.74 26.96
N LEU A 112 -12.22 -10.74 27.58
CA LEU A 112 -12.34 -11.02 29.02
C LEU A 112 -10.94 -11.14 29.64
N PRO A 113 -10.68 -10.53 30.80
CA PRO A 113 -9.45 -10.82 31.55
C PRO A 113 -9.37 -12.31 31.93
N ALA A 114 -8.21 -12.91 31.67
CA ALA A 114 -7.96 -14.30 32.00
C ALA A 114 -8.03 -14.50 33.52
N GLY A 115 -8.81 -15.49 33.96
CA GLY A 115 -9.04 -15.76 35.38
C GLY A 115 -10.13 -14.91 36.04
N SER A 116 -10.79 -13.99 35.31
CA SER A 116 -11.95 -13.29 35.86
C SER A 116 -13.13 -14.26 36.03
N GLN A 117 -13.77 -14.19 37.20
CA GLN A 117 -15.04 -14.89 37.48
C GLN A 117 -16.26 -13.98 37.29
N ASP A 118 -16.01 -12.68 37.11
CA ASP A 118 -17.04 -11.67 36.88
C ASP A 118 -16.93 -11.13 35.44
N LEU A 119 -18.07 -10.90 34.82
CA LEU A 119 -18.20 -10.36 33.47
C LEU A 119 -18.23 -8.82 33.47
N SER A 120 -18.14 -8.17 34.63
CA SER A 120 -18.12 -6.70 34.74
C SER A 120 -16.99 -6.04 33.93
N ASP A 121 -15.83 -6.70 33.82
CA ASP A 121 -14.70 -6.23 33.03
C ASP A 121 -14.72 -6.70 31.56
N MET A 122 -15.82 -7.31 31.11
CA MET A 122 -16.01 -7.72 29.72
C MET A 122 -16.03 -6.51 28.81
N ARG A 123 -15.20 -6.53 27.77
CA ARG A 123 -15.23 -5.55 26.68
C ARG A 123 -15.71 -6.18 25.40
N ARG A 124 -16.45 -5.40 24.61
CA ARG A 124 -16.93 -5.78 23.28
C ARG A 124 -16.40 -4.78 22.26
N ARG A 125 -15.87 -5.27 21.15
CA ARG A 125 -15.39 -4.44 20.05
C ARG A 125 -15.81 -5.04 18.73
N VAL A 126 -16.49 -4.26 17.90
CA VAL A 126 -16.79 -4.67 16.53
C VAL A 126 -15.61 -4.30 15.64
N LEU A 127 -15.17 -5.24 14.82
CA LEU A 127 -14.20 -5.01 13.74
C LEU A 127 -14.82 -5.37 12.40
N THR A 128 -14.42 -4.66 11.35
CA THR A 128 -14.76 -4.97 9.96
C THR A 128 -13.54 -5.50 9.23
N VAL A 129 -13.64 -6.70 8.66
CA VAL A 129 -12.61 -7.32 7.82
C VAL A 129 -12.97 -7.11 6.36
N ARG A 130 -12.09 -6.44 5.60
CA ARG A 130 -12.24 -6.28 4.15
C ARG A 130 -11.55 -7.40 3.40
N ALA A 131 -12.13 -7.83 2.29
CA ALA A 131 -11.39 -8.61 1.30
C ALA A 131 -10.30 -7.72 0.68
N VAL A 132 -9.14 -8.29 0.37
CA VAL A 132 -8.21 -7.62 -0.54
C VAL A 132 -8.93 -7.41 -1.86
N GLN A 133 -8.93 -6.19 -2.37
CA GLN A 133 -9.47 -5.94 -3.70
C GLN A 133 -8.60 -6.69 -4.69
N GLN A 134 -9.17 -7.76 -5.26
CA GLN A 134 -8.49 -8.56 -6.27
C GLN A 134 -8.32 -7.65 -7.49
N VAL A 135 -7.07 -7.36 -7.86
CA VAL A 135 -6.80 -6.69 -9.14
C VAL A 135 -7.19 -7.69 -10.21
N ASP A 136 -8.17 -7.33 -11.04
CA ASP A 136 -8.60 -8.19 -12.13
C ASP A 136 -7.38 -8.59 -12.97
N PRO A 137 -7.22 -9.88 -13.31
CA PRO A 137 -6.13 -10.31 -14.16
C PRO A 137 -6.20 -9.50 -15.47
N ILE A 138 -5.06 -8.89 -15.84
CA ILE A 138 -4.92 -8.22 -17.13
C ILE A 138 -5.23 -9.27 -18.20
N THR A 139 -6.44 -9.23 -18.75
CA THR A 139 -6.81 -10.10 -19.85
C THR A 139 -6.03 -9.59 -21.07
N PRO A 140 -5.14 -10.39 -21.68
CA PRO A 140 -4.46 -9.96 -22.88
C PRO A 140 -5.54 -9.62 -23.92
N LYS A 141 -5.54 -8.39 -24.43
CA LYS A 141 -6.41 -8.05 -25.55
C LYS A 141 -6.06 -8.98 -26.72
N PRO A 142 -7.04 -9.46 -27.50
CA PRO A 142 -6.77 -10.19 -28.73
C PRO A 142 -5.76 -9.42 -29.58
N ASP A 143 -4.72 -10.12 -30.06
CA ASP A 143 -3.68 -9.50 -30.86
C ASP A 143 -4.27 -9.13 -32.23
N ILE A 144 -4.55 -7.84 -32.43
CA ILE A 144 -5.05 -7.34 -33.72
C ILE A 144 -3.87 -7.39 -34.69
N PRO A 145 -3.99 -8.08 -35.84
CA PRO A 145 -2.93 -8.09 -36.85
C PRO A 145 -2.52 -6.65 -37.19
N ALA A 146 -1.22 -6.38 -37.10
CA ALA A 146 -0.68 -5.05 -37.37
C ALA A 146 -0.95 -4.65 -38.82
N ASP A 147 -1.54 -3.47 -39.03
CA ASP A 147 -1.66 -2.87 -40.35
C ASP A 147 -0.29 -2.40 -40.89
N ASP A 148 -0.24 -2.08 -42.18
CA ASP A 148 1.01 -1.71 -42.87
C ASP A 148 1.70 -0.48 -42.23
N VAL A 149 0.91 0.44 -41.68
CA VAL A 149 1.42 1.63 -40.97
C VAL A 149 2.09 1.20 -39.67
N THR A 150 1.41 0.36 -38.89
CA THR A 150 1.92 -0.21 -37.65
C THR A 150 3.19 -1.01 -37.89
N VAL A 151 3.25 -1.78 -38.98
CA VAL A 151 4.46 -2.51 -39.38
C VAL A 151 5.62 -1.55 -39.66
N ALA A 152 5.38 -0.46 -40.41
CA ALA A 152 6.40 0.55 -40.72
C ALA A 152 6.92 1.25 -39.45
N PHE A 153 6.03 1.65 -38.53
CA PHE A 153 6.43 2.27 -37.26
C PHE A 153 7.22 1.32 -36.37
N ARG A 154 6.80 0.05 -36.26
CA ARG A 154 7.54 -0.97 -35.49
C ARG A 154 8.93 -1.22 -36.08
N ALA A 155 9.05 -1.21 -37.41
CA ALA A 155 10.35 -1.34 -38.07
C ALA A 155 11.26 -0.13 -37.77
N TYR A 156 10.71 1.08 -37.87
CA TYR A 156 11.45 2.31 -37.58
C TYR A 156 11.90 2.37 -36.12
N GLU A 157 11.03 2.02 -35.18
CA GLU A 157 11.35 2.00 -33.76
C GLU A 157 12.51 1.05 -33.44
N ARG A 158 12.52 -0.15 -34.03
CA ARG A 158 13.63 -1.10 -33.88
C ARG A 158 14.94 -0.53 -34.45
N ALA A 159 14.89 0.02 -35.65
CA ALA A 159 16.07 0.61 -36.30
C ALA A 159 16.61 1.82 -35.53
N TRP A 160 15.73 2.67 -35.00
CA TRP A 160 16.09 3.80 -34.16
C TRP A 160 16.79 3.36 -32.88
N ARG A 161 16.26 2.34 -32.18
CA ARG A 161 16.90 1.78 -30.98
C ARG A 161 18.26 1.16 -31.29
N ALA A 162 18.38 0.43 -32.40
CA ALA A 162 19.65 -0.13 -32.84
C ALA A 162 20.69 0.97 -33.14
N ALA A 163 20.27 2.07 -33.79
CA ALA A 163 21.14 3.21 -34.04
C ALA A 163 21.61 3.91 -32.75
N GLN A 164 20.78 3.97 -31.71
CA GLN A 164 21.20 4.47 -30.40
C GLN A 164 22.27 3.57 -29.76
N GLY A 165 22.12 2.25 -29.88
CA GLY A 165 23.13 1.28 -29.45
C GLY A 165 24.47 1.48 -30.18
N ASP A 166 24.45 1.54 -31.51
CA ASP A 166 25.67 1.75 -32.30
C ASP A 166 26.31 3.12 -32.01
N LEU A 167 25.52 4.18 -31.77
CA LEU A 167 26.06 5.47 -31.33
C LEU A 167 26.81 5.35 -30.00
N ALA A 168 26.23 4.66 -29.02
CA ALA A 168 26.86 4.44 -27.72
C ALA A 168 28.18 3.69 -27.89
N ASP A 169 28.19 2.60 -28.66
CA ASP A 169 29.39 1.82 -28.90
C ASP A 169 30.49 2.64 -29.60
N ARG A 170 30.13 3.54 -30.53
CA ARG A 170 31.07 4.44 -31.21
C ARG A 170 31.67 5.49 -30.29
N LEU A 171 30.87 6.03 -29.37
CA LEU A 171 31.34 6.96 -28.35
C LEU A 171 32.35 6.27 -27.42
N GLU A 172 32.06 5.04 -26.98
CA GLU A 172 32.96 4.25 -26.13
C GLU A 172 34.27 3.88 -26.83
N ARG A 173 34.23 3.59 -28.13
CA ARG A 173 35.43 3.34 -28.95
C ARG A 173 36.22 4.61 -29.29
N GLY A 174 35.71 5.80 -28.97
CA GLY A 174 36.34 7.07 -29.29
C GLY A 174 36.29 7.45 -30.78
N GLU A 175 35.43 6.80 -31.58
CA GLU A 175 35.19 7.16 -32.99
C GLU A 175 34.43 8.49 -33.12
N ILE A 176 33.56 8.77 -32.14
CA ILE A 176 32.81 10.01 -32.02
C ILE A 176 33.32 10.71 -30.76
N THR A 177 33.86 11.91 -30.92
CA THR A 177 34.55 12.63 -29.83
C THR A 177 33.87 13.93 -29.43
N SER A 178 32.72 14.25 -30.05
CA SER A 178 31.95 15.44 -29.74
C SER A 178 30.45 15.22 -29.93
N GLU A 179 29.65 16.03 -29.24
CA GLU A 179 28.19 16.06 -29.39
C GLU A 179 27.77 16.36 -30.84
N ALA A 180 28.45 17.29 -31.50
CA ALA A 180 28.15 17.64 -32.89
C ALA A 180 28.31 16.44 -33.83
N MET A 181 29.39 15.66 -33.67
CA MET A 181 29.60 14.42 -34.42
C MET A 181 28.55 13.36 -34.11
N ALA A 182 28.14 13.24 -32.84
CA ALA A 182 27.08 12.32 -32.43
C ALA A 182 25.73 12.68 -33.08
N ALA A 183 25.38 13.96 -33.06
CA ALA A 183 24.15 14.48 -33.65
C ALA A 183 24.13 14.32 -35.17
N GLU A 184 25.23 14.61 -35.85
CA GLU A 184 25.36 14.42 -37.30
C GLU A 184 25.21 12.95 -37.69
N TRP A 185 25.97 12.08 -37.04
CA TRP A 185 25.93 10.64 -37.29
C TRP A 185 24.52 10.08 -37.04
N PHE A 186 23.92 10.40 -35.89
CA PHE A 186 22.61 9.91 -35.54
C PHE A 186 21.53 10.46 -36.46
N GLY A 187 21.65 11.73 -36.88
CA GLY A 187 20.77 12.33 -37.87
C GLY A 187 20.76 11.56 -39.19
N ALA A 188 21.94 11.19 -39.69
CA ALA A 188 22.09 10.37 -40.90
C ALA A 188 21.50 8.97 -40.72
N ALA A 189 21.85 8.27 -39.63
CA ALA A 189 21.33 6.94 -39.32
C ALA A 189 19.80 6.92 -39.17
N ASN A 190 19.24 7.93 -38.50
CA ASN A 190 17.81 8.09 -38.31
C ASN A 190 17.07 8.36 -39.63
N LEU A 191 17.63 9.21 -40.51
CA LEU A 191 17.07 9.45 -41.83
C LEU A 191 17.03 8.14 -42.66
N GLN A 192 18.09 7.34 -42.60
CA GLN A 192 18.16 6.06 -43.28
C GLN A 192 17.13 5.08 -42.71
N ALA A 193 17.02 4.97 -41.38
CA ALA A 193 16.02 4.15 -40.69
C ALA A 193 14.59 4.50 -41.10
N ARG A 194 14.27 5.81 -41.25
CA ARG A 194 12.96 6.25 -41.76
C ARG A 194 12.74 5.79 -43.19
N LYS A 195 13.73 5.98 -44.07
CA LYS A 195 13.62 5.53 -45.47
C LYS A 195 13.34 4.04 -45.55
N ASP A 196 14.15 3.22 -44.89
CA ASP A 196 14.04 1.76 -44.99
C ASP A 196 12.72 1.26 -44.41
N SER A 197 12.22 1.89 -43.35
CA SER A 197 10.99 1.46 -42.67
C SER A 197 9.72 1.88 -43.41
N PHE A 198 9.70 3.06 -44.04
CA PHE A 198 8.51 3.59 -44.71
C PHE A 198 8.51 3.41 -46.23
N LEU A 199 9.64 3.14 -46.87
CA LEU A 199 9.70 2.93 -48.32
C LEU A 199 8.82 1.77 -48.81
N PRO A 200 8.70 0.63 -48.10
CA PRO A 200 7.75 -0.42 -48.50
C PRO A 200 6.29 0.06 -48.52
N LEU A 201 5.88 0.82 -47.50
CA LEU A 201 4.56 1.44 -47.42
C LEU A 201 4.34 2.40 -48.59
N LEU A 202 5.31 3.27 -48.86
CA LEU A 202 5.25 4.24 -49.97
C LEU A 202 5.23 3.57 -51.36
N ARG A 203 5.90 2.42 -51.53
CA ARG A 203 5.83 1.62 -52.77
C ARG A 203 4.45 1.01 -52.97
N ALA A 204 3.87 0.44 -51.91
CA ALA A 204 2.51 -0.09 -51.95
C ALA A 204 1.48 1.01 -52.25
N GLU A 205 1.66 2.18 -51.66
CA GLU A 205 0.90 3.39 -51.95
C GLU A 205 0.98 3.81 -53.42
N SER A 206 2.19 3.92 -53.97
CA SER A 206 2.40 4.29 -55.37
C SER A 206 1.67 3.37 -56.35
N ILE A 207 1.72 2.05 -56.10
CA ILE A 207 0.96 1.04 -56.86
C ILE A 207 -0.55 1.28 -56.68
N GLY A 208 -0.99 1.51 -55.43
CA GLY A 208 -2.39 1.71 -55.07
C GLY A 208 -3.03 2.99 -55.62
N PHE A 209 -2.26 4.07 -55.75
CA PHE A 209 -2.73 5.33 -56.33
C PHE A 209 -2.92 5.23 -57.85
N GLY A 210 -2.28 4.24 -58.48
CA GLY A 210 -2.40 3.94 -59.90
C GLY A 210 -1.23 4.42 -60.76
N GLY A 211 -0.09 4.82 -60.16
CA GLY A 211 1.08 5.31 -60.90
C GLY A 211 0.72 6.42 -61.89
N ASP A 212 0.91 6.17 -63.18
CA ASP A 212 0.55 7.11 -64.27
C ASP A 212 -0.96 7.39 -64.37
N GLY A 213 -1.80 6.52 -63.81
CA GLY A 213 -3.27 6.66 -63.71
C GLY A 213 -3.74 7.30 -62.40
N TRP A 214 -2.87 8.08 -61.76
CA TRP A 214 -3.11 8.79 -60.50
C TRP A 214 -4.30 9.77 -60.63
N THR A 215 -5.11 9.83 -59.56
CA THR A 215 -6.11 10.88 -59.39
C THR A 215 -6.18 11.28 -57.91
N ALA A 216 -6.54 12.53 -57.65
CA ALA A 216 -6.73 13.04 -56.29
C ALA A 216 -7.75 12.21 -55.49
N GLN A 217 -8.80 11.73 -56.15
CA GLN A 217 -9.86 10.92 -55.54
C GLN A 217 -9.32 9.55 -55.09
N LYS A 218 -8.53 8.85 -55.92
CA LYS A 218 -7.91 7.57 -55.57
C LYS A 218 -6.93 7.72 -54.41
N GLN A 219 -6.08 8.74 -54.43
CA GLN A 219 -5.15 8.99 -53.34
C GLN A 219 -5.88 9.34 -52.04
N ALA A 220 -6.89 10.22 -52.09
CA ALA A 220 -7.68 10.57 -50.91
C ALA A 220 -8.41 9.35 -50.33
N ALA A 221 -8.99 8.50 -51.18
CA ALA A 221 -9.62 7.25 -50.74
C ALA A 221 -8.62 6.30 -50.08
N TRP A 222 -7.41 6.19 -50.63
CA TRP A 222 -6.36 5.35 -50.06
C TRP A 222 -5.89 5.85 -48.70
N ILE A 223 -5.59 7.15 -48.57
CA ILE A 223 -5.12 7.76 -47.31
C ILE A 223 -6.18 7.65 -46.21
N ARG A 224 -7.47 7.82 -46.55
CA ARG A 224 -8.57 7.67 -45.59
C ARG A 224 -8.62 6.28 -44.95
N ARG A 225 -8.06 5.23 -45.57
CA ARG A 225 -7.95 3.91 -44.94
C ARG A 225 -7.19 3.98 -43.62
N TYR A 226 -6.13 4.79 -43.55
CA TYR A 226 -5.26 4.84 -42.38
C TYR A 226 -5.99 5.39 -41.15
N ALA A 227 -6.96 6.27 -41.34
CA ALA A 227 -7.79 6.79 -40.25
C ALA A 227 -8.83 5.77 -39.73
N ASN A 228 -9.05 4.69 -40.48
CA ASN A 228 -10.04 3.66 -40.18
C ASN A 228 -9.40 2.30 -39.84
N ALA A 229 -8.10 2.13 -40.09
CA ALA A 229 -7.36 0.94 -39.70
C ALA A 229 -7.15 0.94 -38.18
N GLY A 230 -7.49 -0.17 -37.52
CA GLY A 230 -7.33 -0.35 -36.06
C GLY A 230 -8.45 0.20 -35.17
N LYS A 231 -9.58 0.65 -35.74
CA LYS A 231 -10.86 0.82 -35.02
C LYS A 231 -11.69 -0.46 -35.11
#